data_AF-A0A0G4GMB1-F1
#
_entry.id   AF-A0A0G4GMB1-F1
#
_cell.length_a   1.000
_cell.length_b   1.000
_cell.length_c   1.000
_cell.angle_alpha   90.00
_cell.angle_beta   90.00
_cell.angle_gamma   90.00
#
_symmetry.space_group_name_H-M   'P 1'
#
loop_
_entity.id
_entity.type
_entity.pdbx_description
1 polymer ?
#
loop_
_entity_poly.entity_id
_entity_poly.type
_entity_poly.pdbx_seq_one_letter_code
_entity_poly.pdbx_strand_id
1 'polypeptide(L)'
;MKISAILLVLGLSGLCSSCVGHQVSRGAVAEPPNKDTFDYVRDLITKLIDKLQSAQAEDQTKGQFCATERQQLAVQLQEAQAALDSKEKEIEAMGDGEGKEEAVVEYDQLSKELEQLRKQDNALAAQCITDSYEEKKRRREQTIAGLKDAYDILDSFPKQN
;
A
#
# COMPACT_ATOMS: atom_id res chain seq x y z
N MET A 1 24.74 -4.89 -31.73
CA MET A 1 24.04 -4.79 -30.44
C MET A 1 22.55 -4.98 -30.70
N LYS A 2 21.94 -6.00 -30.07
CA LYS A 2 20.53 -6.37 -30.28
C LYS A 2 19.66 -5.52 -29.35
N ILE A 3 18.76 -4.72 -29.92
CA ILE A 3 17.72 -4.01 -29.15
C ILE A 3 16.47 -4.88 -29.26
N SER A 4 16.13 -5.56 -28.18
CA SER A 4 14.86 -6.28 -28.04
C SER A 4 13.81 -5.30 -27.53
N ALA A 5 12.73 -5.19 -28.31
CA ALA A 5 11.50 -4.52 -27.94
C ALA A 5 10.79 -5.28 -26.81
N ILE A 6 10.21 -4.54 -25.87
CA ILE A 6 9.07 -4.99 -25.08
C ILE A 6 7.99 -3.92 -25.22
N LEU A 7 6.99 -4.27 -26.03
CA LEU A 7 5.66 -3.67 -26.04
C LEU A 7 4.94 -4.18 -24.78
N LEU A 8 4.35 -3.28 -23.99
CA LEU A 8 3.23 -3.65 -23.13
C LEU A 8 2.15 -2.58 -23.22
N VAL A 9 1.05 -3.02 -23.84
CA VAL A 9 -0.23 -2.38 -24.07
C VAL A 9 -1.07 -2.50 -22.78
N LEU A 10 -2.15 -1.69 -22.74
CA LEU A 10 -3.31 -1.68 -21.82
C LEU A 10 -3.19 -0.52 -20.81
N GLY A 11 -3.95 0.58 -20.89
CA GLY A 11 -5.34 0.72 -21.33
C GLY A 11 -6.26 0.54 -20.13
N LEU A 12 -6.86 1.64 -19.65
CA LEU A 12 -8.24 1.76 -19.17
C LEU A 12 -8.43 3.09 -18.40
N SER A 13 -8.99 4.07 -19.11
CA SER A 13 -10.15 4.88 -18.67
C SER A 13 -10.30 5.17 -17.17
N GLY A 14 -9.72 6.30 -16.74
CA GLY A 14 -10.36 7.14 -15.75
C GLY A 14 -11.37 8.05 -16.45
N LEU A 15 -12.64 7.98 -16.05
CA LEU A 15 -13.59 9.10 -15.96
C LEU A 15 -14.81 8.61 -15.18
N CYS A 16 -14.79 8.88 -13.88
CA CYS A 16 -15.98 8.95 -13.05
C CYS A 16 -16.95 9.96 -13.66
N SER A 17 -18.17 9.54 -13.94
CA SER A 17 -19.28 10.48 -14.09
C SER A 17 -20.55 9.84 -13.58
N SER A 18 -20.93 10.31 -12.39
CA SER A 18 -22.32 10.58 -12.01
C SER A 18 -23.21 9.39 -11.58
N CYS A 19 -23.63 9.51 -10.31
CA CYS A 19 -24.92 9.06 -9.77
C CYS A 19 -25.07 7.57 -9.40
N VAL A 20 -24.37 7.13 -8.35
CA VAL A 20 -24.91 6.06 -7.50
C VAL A 20 -25.98 6.69 -6.59
N GLY A 21 -27.21 6.71 -7.10
CA GLY A 21 -28.37 6.74 -6.22
C GLY A 21 -28.26 5.54 -5.29
N HIS A 22 -28.17 5.80 -3.98
CA HIS A 22 -28.37 4.79 -2.95
C HIS A 22 -29.82 4.32 -3.01
N GLN A 23 -30.13 3.48 -3.99
CA GLN A 23 -31.21 2.51 -3.82
C GLN A 23 -30.67 1.52 -2.79
N VAL A 24 -31.08 1.71 -1.55
CA VAL A 24 -31.11 0.65 -0.55
C VAL A 24 -32.12 -0.38 -1.08
N SER A 25 -31.70 -1.17 -2.06
CA SER A 25 -32.34 -2.42 -2.37
C SER A 25 -32.13 -3.25 -1.11
N ARG A 26 -33.18 -3.32 -0.29
CA ARG A 26 -33.40 -4.43 0.62
C ARG A 26 -33.42 -5.67 -0.28
N GLY A 27 -32.23 -6.16 -0.61
CA GLY A 27 -32.04 -7.43 -1.26
C GLY A 27 -32.81 -8.42 -0.42
N ALA A 28 -33.83 -9.02 -1.04
CA ALA A 28 -34.52 -10.16 -0.50
C ALA A 28 -33.44 -11.08 0.07
N VAL A 29 -33.48 -11.26 1.39
CA VAL A 29 -32.69 -12.29 2.06
C VAL A 29 -33.13 -13.56 1.35
N ALA A 30 -32.26 -14.06 0.48
CA ALA A 30 -32.47 -15.35 -0.17
C ALA A 30 -32.79 -16.30 0.98
N GLU A 31 -34.00 -16.88 0.94
CA GLU A 31 -34.41 -17.85 1.94
C GLU A 31 -33.28 -18.87 2.06
N PRO A 32 -32.75 -19.09 3.29
CA PRO A 32 -31.65 -20.00 3.44
C PRO A 32 -32.11 -21.35 2.88
N PRO A 33 -31.33 -21.97 1.96
CA PRO A 33 -31.61 -23.33 1.55
C PRO A 33 -31.65 -24.17 2.82
N ASN A 34 -32.55 -25.15 2.86
CA ASN A 34 -32.84 -26.09 3.94
C ASN A 34 -31.57 -26.76 4.55
N LYS A 35 -30.76 -25.95 5.22
CA LYS A 35 -29.54 -26.23 5.96
C LYS A 35 -29.83 -25.78 7.37
N ASP A 36 -29.45 -26.61 8.33
CA ASP A 36 -29.50 -26.27 9.73
C ASP A 36 -28.95 -24.84 9.94
N THR A 37 -29.67 -24.00 10.68
CA THR A 37 -29.29 -22.59 10.90
C THR A 37 -27.87 -22.51 11.49
N PHE A 38 -27.47 -23.53 12.26
CA PHE A 38 -26.12 -23.68 12.78
C PHE A 38 -25.08 -23.92 11.67
N ASP A 39 -25.40 -24.73 10.65
CA ASP A 39 -24.50 -24.95 9.49
C ASP A 39 -24.33 -23.68 8.65
N TYR A 40 -25.38 -22.88 8.50
CA TYR A 40 -25.29 -21.59 7.81
C TYR A 40 -24.39 -20.60 8.57
N VAL A 41 -24.53 -20.52 9.91
CA VAL A 41 -23.67 -19.65 10.73
C VAL A 41 -22.22 -20.15 10.75
N ARG A 42 -21.97 -21.46 10.80
CA ARG A 42 -20.63 -22.05 10.65
C ARG A 42 -19.98 -21.64 9.33
N ASP A 43 -20.70 -21.77 8.21
CA ASP A 43 -20.21 -21.37 6.87
C ASP A 43 -19.89 -19.87 6.79
N LEU A 44 -20.73 -19.01 7.39
CA LEU A 44 -20.48 -17.57 7.46
C LEU A 44 -19.22 -17.23 8.26
N ILE A 45 -19.02 -17.87 9.41
CA ILE A 45 -17.83 -17.66 10.24
C ILE A 45 -16.58 -18.11 9.50
N THR A 46 -16.58 -19.28 8.86
CA THR A 46 -15.45 -19.75 8.05
C THR A 46 -15.11 -18.77 6.94
N LYS A 47 -16.11 -18.33 6.15
CA LYS A 47 -15.91 -17.34 5.08
C LYS A 47 -15.35 -16.01 5.60
N LEU A 48 -15.77 -15.59 6.79
CA LEU A 48 -15.28 -14.35 7.39
C LEU A 48 -13.82 -14.50 7.87
N ILE A 49 -13.45 -15.64 8.45
CA ILE A 49 -12.07 -15.97 8.81
C ILE A 49 -11.19 -15.96 7.56
N ASP A 50 -11.59 -16.65 6.49
CA ASP A 50 -10.83 -16.72 5.23
C ASP A 50 -10.61 -15.33 4.62
N LYS A 51 -11.65 -14.49 4.65
CA LYS A 51 -11.57 -13.10 4.17
C LYS A 51 -10.61 -12.26 5.01
N LEU A 52 -10.63 -12.39 6.33
CA LEU A 52 -9.73 -11.66 7.23
C LEU A 52 -8.28 -12.11 7.08
N GLN A 53 -8.04 -13.41 6.92
CA GLN A 53 -6.71 -13.96 6.66
C GLN A 53 -6.15 -13.52 5.31
N SER A 54 -6.98 -13.53 4.26
CA SER A 54 -6.60 -13.05 2.93
C SER A 54 -6.24 -11.56 2.94
N ALA A 55 -7.06 -10.73 3.59
CA ALA A 55 -6.78 -9.31 3.78
C ALA A 55 -5.49 -9.06 4.59
N GLN A 56 -5.19 -9.90 5.59
CA GLN A 56 -3.95 -9.82 6.37
C GLN A 56 -2.72 -10.16 5.52
N ALA A 57 -2.81 -11.15 4.64
CA ALA A 57 -1.74 -11.48 3.69
C ALA A 57 -1.49 -10.35 2.67
N GLU A 58 -2.56 -9.76 2.13
CA GLU A 58 -2.46 -8.60 1.22
C GLU A 58 -1.86 -7.36 1.90
N ASP A 59 -2.21 -7.11 3.16
CA ASP A 59 -1.63 -5.99 3.89
C ASP A 59 -0.18 -6.24 4.29
N GLN A 60 0.24 -7.50 4.46
CA GLN A 60 1.63 -7.86 4.72
C GLN A 60 2.51 -7.53 3.52
N THR A 61 2.08 -7.88 2.31
CA THR A 61 2.82 -7.59 1.08
C THR A 61 2.89 -6.09 0.83
N LYS A 62 1.79 -5.35 1.05
CA LYS A 62 1.78 -3.88 0.98
C LYS A 62 2.69 -3.24 2.04
N GLY A 63 2.67 -3.75 3.27
CA GLY A 63 3.54 -3.27 4.36
C GLY A 63 5.02 -3.46 4.05
N GLN A 64 5.41 -4.63 3.55
CA GLN A 64 6.78 -4.92 3.13
C GLN A 64 7.23 -4.06 1.94
N PHE A 65 6.34 -3.85 0.96
CA PHE A 65 6.58 -2.94 -0.16
C PHE A 65 6.85 -1.51 0.35
N CYS A 66 5.94 -0.97 1.16
CA CYS A 66 6.08 0.37 1.73
C CYS A 66 7.36 0.52 2.56
N ALA A 67 7.74 -0.47 3.36
CA ALA A 67 8.98 -0.43 4.14
C ALA A 67 10.22 -0.40 3.23
N THR A 68 10.25 -1.27 2.22
CA THR A 68 11.40 -1.40 1.31
C THR A 68 11.57 -0.15 0.45
N GLU A 69 10.51 0.32 -0.21
CA GLU A 69 10.55 1.50 -1.08
C GLU A 69 10.91 2.76 -0.30
N ARG A 70 10.35 2.95 0.90
CA ARG A 70 10.70 4.11 1.74
C ARG A 70 12.15 4.06 2.20
N GLN A 71 12.67 2.88 2.51
CA GLN A 71 14.08 2.74 2.88
C GLN A 71 14.99 3.08 1.69
N GLN A 72 14.70 2.56 0.50
CA GLN A 72 15.48 2.85 -0.71
C GLN A 72 15.45 4.35 -1.04
N LEU A 73 14.27 4.97 -0.97
CA LEU A 73 14.11 6.39 -1.26
C LEU A 73 14.78 7.29 -0.21
N ALA A 74 14.77 6.87 1.06
CA ALA A 74 15.51 7.56 2.12
C ALA A 74 17.03 7.57 1.87
N VAL A 75 17.60 6.46 1.38
CA VAL A 75 19.01 6.40 0.99
C VAL A 75 19.28 7.35 -0.18
N GLN A 76 18.44 7.34 -1.22
CA GLN A 76 18.60 8.23 -2.37
C GLN A 76 18.50 9.72 -1.97
N LEU A 77 17.57 10.07 -1.08
CA LEU A 77 17.46 11.43 -0.55
C LEU A 77 18.73 11.85 0.21
N GLN A 78 19.30 10.94 1.01
CA GLN A 78 20.52 11.21 1.74
C GLN A 78 21.71 11.39 0.80
N GLU A 79 21.86 10.53 -0.21
CA GLU A 79 22.91 10.62 -1.22
C GLU A 79 22.79 11.90 -2.06
N ALA A 80 21.58 12.23 -2.52
CA ALA A 80 21.33 13.45 -3.28
C ALA A 80 21.58 14.72 -2.46
N GLN A 81 21.20 14.74 -1.18
CA GLN A 81 21.51 15.86 -0.28
C GLN A 81 23.03 15.99 -0.07
N ALA A 82 23.74 14.88 0.15
CA ALA A 82 25.19 14.91 0.31
C ALA A 82 25.92 15.38 -0.96
N ALA A 83 25.44 14.99 -2.14
CA ALA A 83 25.96 15.46 -3.42
C ALA A 83 25.75 16.98 -3.59
N LEU A 84 24.54 17.47 -3.25
CA LEU A 84 24.21 18.89 -3.27
C LEU A 84 25.13 19.69 -2.32
N ASP A 85 25.25 19.26 -1.06
CA ASP A 85 26.09 19.91 -0.05
C ASP A 85 27.58 19.91 -0.45
N SER A 86 28.03 18.84 -1.12
CA SER A 86 29.39 18.77 -1.65
C SER A 86 29.60 19.77 -2.79
N LYS A 87 28.62 19.90 -3.69
CA LYS A 87 28.69 20.83 -4.81
C LYS A 87 28.61 22.29 -4.36
N GLU A 88 27.81 22.58 -3.34
CA GLU A 88 27.74 23.91 -2.70
C GLU A 88 29.12 24.35 -2.20
N LYS A 89 29.81 23.48 -1.45
CA LYS A 89 31.16 23.73 -0.95
C LYS A 89 32.18 23.90 -2.06
N GLU A 90 32.03 23.15 -3.16
CA GLU A 90 32.89 23.26 -4.34
C GLU A 90 32.74 24.67 -4.97
N ILE A 91 31.50 25.14 -5.15
CA ILE A 91 31.19 26.48 -5.67
C ILE A 91 31.74 27.57 -4.75
N GLU A 92 31.55 27.43 -3.43
CA GLU A 92 32.09 28.37 -2.45
C GLU A 92 33.62 28.46 -2.52
N ALA A 93 34.30 27.32 -2.69
CA ALA A 93 35.76 27.26 -2.79
C ALA A 93 36.30 27.85 -4.11
N MET A 94 35.54 27.83 -5.21
CA MET A 94 35.96 28.39 -6.50
C MET A 94 35.99 29.92 -6.52
N GLY A 95 35.29 30.62 -5.63
CA GLY A 95 35.21 32.08 -5.66
C GLY A 95 34.59 32.59 -6.97
N ASP A 96 35.17 33.61 -7.61
CA ASP A 96 34.76 34.10 -8.94
C ASP A 96 35.67 33.58 -10.08
N GLY A 97 36.25 32.40 -9.88
CA GLY A 97 37.14 31.76 -10.86
C GLY A 97 36.44 31.19 -12.10
N GLU A 98 37.24 30.81 -13.09
CA GLU A 98 36.76 30.06 -14.26
C GLU A 98 36.10 28.74 -13.83
N GLY A 99 34.95 28.39 -14.43
CA GLY A 99 34.22 27.15 -14.15
C GLY A 99 33.10 27.28 -13.10
N LYS A 100 33.00 28.40 -12.37
CA LYS A 100 31.93 28.63 -11.37
C LYS A 100 30.53 28.52 -11.99
N GLU A 101 30.33 29.08 -13.17
CA GLU A 101 29.02 29.09 -13.83
C GLU A 101 28.55 27.68 -14.19
N GLU A 102 29.46 26.81 -14.67
CA GLU A 102 29.17 25.40 -14.93
C GLU A 102 28.86 24.64 -13.63
N ALA A 103 29.63 24.88 -12.57
CA ALA A 103 29.39 24.29 -11.25
C ALA A 103 28.02 24.71 -10.66
N VAL A 104 27.60 25.96 -10.85
CA VAL A 104 26.27 26.46 -10.45
C VAL A 104 25.16 25.78 -11.24
N VAL A 105 25.34 25.55 -12.55
CA VAL A 105 24.37 24.81 -13.37
C VAL A 105 24.21 23.37 -12.88
N GLU A 106 25.32 22.70 -12.54
CA GLU A 106 25.29 21.35 -11.95
C GLU A 106 24.58 21.34 -10.59
N TYR A 107 24.84 22.34 -9.74
CA TYR A 107 24.15 22.49 -8.45
C TYR A 107 22.64 22.67 -8.62
N ASP A 108 22.21 23.51 -9.57
CA ASP A 108 20.80 23.70 -9.88
C ASP A 108 20.13 22.40 -10.38
N GLN A 109 20.87 21.57 -11.10
CA GLN A 109 20.38 20.28 -11.56
C GLN A 109 20.23 19.29 -10.41
N LEU A 110 21.25 19.16 -9.55
CA LEU A 110 21.18 18.35 -8.33
C LEU A 110 20.04 18.80 -7.40
N SER A 111 19.82 20.11 -7.29
CA SER A 111 18.72 20.69 -6.49
C SER A 111 17.35 20.26 -7.01
N LYS A 112 17.16 20.28 -8.33
CA LYS A 112 15.91 19.82 -8.97
C LYS A 112 15.71 18.31 -8.79
N GLU A 113 16.77 17.52 -8.90
CA GLU A 113 16.71 16.06 -8.67
C GLU A 113 16.31 15.75 -7.22
N LEU A 114 16.91 16.44 -6.25
CA LEU A 114 16.56 16.33 -4.83
C LEU A 114 15.09 16.72 -4.59
N GLU A 115 14.60 17.78 -5.23
CA GLU A 115 13.18 18.17 -5.14
C GLU A 115 12.24 17.10 -5.71
N GLN A 116 12.62 16.45 -6.81
CA GLN A 116 11.85 15.34 -7.39
C GLN A 116 11.81 14.14 -6.44
N LEU A 117 12.93 13.76 -5.82
CA LEU A 117 12.98 12.70 -4.83
C LEU A 117 12.09 13.02 -3.61
N ARG A 118 12.09 14.27 -3.14
CA ARG A 118 11.20 14.72 -2.05
C ARG A 118 9.73 14.62 -2.44
N LYS A 119 9.38 14.92 -3.69
CA LYS A 119 8.01 14.74 -4.21
C LYS A 119 7.62 13.27 -4.25
N GLN A 120 8.53 12.39 -4.65
CA GLN A 120 8.31 10.94 -4.63
C GLN A 120 8.11 10.42 -3.20
N ASP A 121 8.88 10.91 -2.22
CA ASP A 121 8.74 10.46 -0.82
C ASP A 121 7.40 10.89 -0.22
N ASN A 122 6.97 12.13 -0.49
CA ASN A 122 5.65 12.59 -0.09
C ASN A 122 4.53 11.77 -0.74
N ALA A 123 4.66 11.43 -2.03
CA ALA A 123 3.67 10.60 -2.72
C ALA A 123 3.63 9.18 -2.16
N LEU A 124 4.80 8.59 -1.87
CA LEU A 124 4.91 7.26 -1.27
C LEU A 124 4.35 7.24 0.15
N ALA A 125 4.63 8.26 0.96
CA ALA A 125 4.05 8.43 2.29
C ALA A 125 2.51 8.51 2.24
N ALA A 126 1.97 9.23 1.24
CA ALA A 126 0.53 9.30 1.02
C ALA A 126 -0.09 7.99 0.53
N GLN A 127 0.67 7.11 -0.14
CA GLN A 127 0.20 5.77 -0.51
C GLN A 127 0.26 4.78 0.67
N CYS A 128 1.22 4.97 1.57
CA CYS A 128 1.45 4.10 2.72
C CYS A 128 0.61 4.49 3.97
N ILE A 129 -0.64 4.96 3.78
CA ILE A 129 -1.48 5.54 4.85
C ILE A 129 -1.58 4.66 6.10
N THR A 130 -1.32 5.33 7.21
CA THR A 130 -1.06 4.88 8.58
C THR A 130 -2.30 4.38 9.32
N ASP A 131 -2.55 3.08 9.22
CA ASP A 131 -2.47 2.31 10.47
C ASP A 131 -1.19 1.50 10.33
N SER A 132 -0.38 1.37 11.38
CA SER A 132 0.75 0.45 11.30
C SER A 132 0.20 -0.93 10.93
N TYR A 133 0.82 -1.57 9.94
CA TYR A 133 0.47 -2.93 9.55
C TYR A 133 0.30 -3.82 10.79
N GLU A 134 1.18 -3.65 11.79
CA GLU A 134 1.12 -4.34 13.07
C GLU A 134 -0.17 -4.09 13.88
N GLU A 135 -0.70 -2.87 13.92
CA GLU A 135 -1.97 -2.59 14.62
C GLU A 135 -3.17 -3.19 13.88
N LYS A 136 -3.18 -3.09 12.54
CA LYS A 136 -4.20 -3.75 11.69
C LYS A 136 -4.17 -5.26 11.86
N LYS A 137 -2.97 -5.85 11.85
CA LYS A 137 -2.72 -7.26 12.07
C LYS A 137 -3.20 -7.69 13.45
N ARG A 138 -2.81 -6.99 14.52
CA ARG A 138 -3.23 -7.28 15.89
C ARG A 138 -4.75 -7.30 16.04
N ARG A 139 -5.46 -6.31 15.48
CA ARG A 139 -6.93 -6.27 15.50
C ARG A 139 -7.56 -7.45 14.75
N ARG A 140 -7.03 -7.81 13.58
CA ARG A 140 -7.53 -8.96 12.81
C ARG A 140 -7.27 -10.27 13.51
N GLU A 141 -6.11 -10.46 14.12
CA GLU A 141 -5.78 -11.64 14.91
C GLU A 141 -6.74 -11.80 16.09
N GLN A 142 -7.06 -10.70 16.79
CA GLN A 142 -8.09 -10.69 17.85
C GLN A 142 -9.48 -11.07 17.32
N THR A 143 -9.89 -10.51 16.17
CA THR A 143 -11.17 -10.85 15.54
C THR A 143 -11.22 -12.31 15.09
N ILE A 144 -10.16 -12.82 14.46
CA ILE A 144 -10.06 -14.22 14.03
C ILE A 144 -10.13 -15.16 15.23
N ALA A 145 -9.44 -14.82 16.34
CA ALA A 145 -9.52 -15.61 17.57
C ALA A 145 -10.96 -15.69 18.09
N GLY A 146 -11.65 -14.55 18.23
CA GLY A 146 -13.05 -14.54 18.67
C GLY A 146 -14.00 -15.27 17.73
N LEU A 147 -13.75 -15.23 16.41
CA LEU A 147 -14.54 -15.98 15.44
C LEU A 147 -14.29 -17.49 15.51
N LYS A 148 -13.05 -17.93 15.78
CA LYS A 148 -12.73 -19.33 16.01
C LYS A 148 -13.39 -19.83 17.30
N ASP A 149 -13.33 -19.05 18.38
CA ASP A 149 -14.02 -19.39 19.62
C ASP A 149 -15.54 -19.53 19.41
N ALA A 150 -16.15 -18.62 18.63
CA ALA A 150 -17.56 -18.71 18.26
C ALA A 150 -17.87 -19.93 17.38
N TYR A 151 -16.98 -20.28 16.45
CA TYR A 151 -17.10 -21.49 15.63
C TYR A 151 -17.07 -22.75 16.49
N ASP A 152 -16.12 -22.86 17.43
CA ASP A 152 -15.95 -24.01 18.30
C ASP A 152 -17.16 -24.20 19.22
N ILE A 153 -17.73 -23.09 19.74
CA ILE A 153 -19.00 -23.11 20.48
C ILE A 153 -20.10 -23.68 19.59
N LEU A 154 -20.23 -23.22 18.35
CA LEU A 154 -21.25 -23.71 17.42
C LEU A 154 -21.04 -25.18 17.03
N ASP A 155 -19.80 -25.64 16.88
CA ASP A 155 -19.47 -27.03 16.56
C ASP A 155 -19.75 -27.97 17.75
N SER A 156 -19.70 -27.46 18.98
CA SER A 156 -20.07 -28.23 20.18
C SER A 156 -21.58 -28.54 20.29
N PHE A 157 -22.43 -27.83 19.53
CA PHE A 157 -23.86 -28.17 19.45
C PHE A 157 -24.09 -29.34 18.49
N PRO A 158 -24.85 -30.37 18.91
CA PRO A 158 -25.13 -31.52 18.05
C PRO A 158 -25.82 -31.05 16.77
N LYS A 159 -25.29 -31.49 15.63
CA LYS A 159 -25.92 -31.26 14.31
C LYS A 159 -27.33 -31.83 14.37
N GLN A 160 -28.35 -30.99 14.20
CA GLN A 160 -29.71 -31.48 14.16
C GLN A 160 -29.88 -32.22 12.82
N ASN A 161 -29.94 -33.55 12.87
CA ASN A 161 -30.25 -34.40 11.71
C ASN A 161 -31.69 -34.16 11.24
#